data_AF-A0A955U4T2-F1
#
_entry.id   AF-A0A955U4T2-F1
#
_cell.length_a   1.000
_cell.length_b   1.000
_cell.length_c   1.000
_cell.angle_alpha   90.00
_cell.angle_beta   90.00
_cell.angle_gamma   90.00
#
_symmetry.space_group_name_H-M   'P 1'
#
loop_
_entity.id
_entity.type
_entity.pdbx_description
1 polymer ?
#
loop_
_entity_poly.entity_id
_entity_poly.type
_entity_poly.pdbx_seq_one_letter_code
_entity_poly.pdbx_strand_id
1 'polypeptide(L)'
;QGGGNSALIDPGEVPPQMREEWQALVDAQARDPESSAVDEAADALLALAVAVPSGGDANEAMEAALRWWTALVLLSGNLAYRLAFNTLRTTYTEGRPLLLAVMTEELFAAPRYVAVSRAVASRDPDTARAEAASLVALGSHALFAALPEER
;
A
#
# COMPACT_ATOMS: atom_id res chain seq x y z
N GLN A 1 27.38 -18.54 -21.10
CA GLN A 1 27.45 -17.19 -20.52
C GLN A 1 26.08 -16.56 -20.71
N GLY A 2 25.23 -16.61 -19.70
CA GLY A 2 23.90 -16.02 -19.71
C GLY A 2 23.76 -15.18 -18.45
N GLY A 3 24.21 -13.93 -18.52
CA GLY A 3 23.98 -12.96 -17.46
C GLY A 3 22.50 -12.63 -17.46
N GLY A 4 21.76 -13.24 -16.53
CA GLY A 4 20.41 -12.82 -16.21
C GLY A 4 20.50 -11.39 -15.69
N ASN A 5 20.08 -10.46 -16.52
CA ASN A 5 19.87 -9.07 -16.14
C ASN A 5 18.82 -9.09 -15.03
N SER A 6 19.27 -9.04 -13.77
CA SER A 6 18.44 -8.69 -12.63
C SER A 6 18.13 -7.21 -12.81
N ALA A 7 17.23 -6.91 -13.75
CA ALA A 7 16.60 -5.61 -13.83
C ALA A 7 15.96 -5.44 -12.46
N LEU A 8 16.42 -4.45 -11.70
CA LEU A 8 15.76 -4.00 -10.49
C LEU A 8 14.28 -3.92 -10.81
N ILE A 9 13.50 -4.86 -10.31
CA ILE A 9 12.05 -4.76 -10.37
C ILE A 9 11.73 -3.52 -9.55
N ASP A 10 11.05 -2.55 -10.17
CA ASP A 10 10.56 -1.40 -9.42
C ASP A 10 9.70 -1.97 -8.27
N PRO A 11 10.12 -1.76 -7.02
CA PRO A 11 9.45 -2.39 -5.90
C PRO A 11 8.02 -1.90 -5.68
N GLY A 12 7.65 -0.78 -6.31
CA GLY A 12 6.29 -0.26 -6.39
C GLY A 12 5.53 -0.66 -7.66
N GLU A 13 6.10 -1.50 -8.53
CA GLU A 13 5.40 -2.01 -9.71
C GLU A 13 4.56 -3.24 -9.34
N VAL A 14 3.24 -3.05 -9.39
CA VAL A 14 2.27 -4.15 -9.30
C VAL A 14 2.44 -5.05 -10.53
N PRO A 15 2.53 -6.38 -10.37
CA PRO A 15 2.62 -7.30 -11.49
C PRO A 15 1.54 -7.04 -12.54
N PRO A 16 1.85 -7.13 -13.84
CA PRO A 16 0.87 -6.86 -14.90
C PRO A 16 -0.43 -7.65 -14.76
N GLN A 17 -0.35 -8.92 -14.38
CA GLN A 17 -1.53 -9.78 -14.18
C GLN A 17 -2.43 -9.24 -13.07
N MET A 18 -1.84 -8.86 -11.94
CA MET A 18 -2.56 -8.30 -10.79
C MET A 18 -3.18 -6.93 -11.12
N ARG A 19 -2.53 -6.11 -11.97
CA ARG A 19 -3.12 -4.85 -12.47
C ARG A 19 -4.36 -5.10 -13.33
N GLU A 20 -4.33 -6.11 -14.20
CA GLU A 20 -5.47 -6.49 -15.05
C GLU A 20 -6.63 -7.01 -14.21
N GLU A 21 -6.35 -7.90 -13.25
CA GLU A 21 -7.33 -8.42 -12.28
C GLU A 21 -8.01 -7.29 -11.49
N TRP A 22 -7.23 -6.33 -10.98
CA TRP A 22 -7.78 -5.19 -10.23
C TRP A 22 -8.49 -4.16 -11.11
N GLN A 23 -8.11 -3.98 -12.37
CA GLN A 23 -8.87 -3.11 -13.26
C GLN A 23 -10.23 -3.74 -13.60
N ALA A 24 -10.27 -5.05 -13.83
CA ALA A 24 -11.51 -5.79 -14.00
C ALA A 24 -12.40 -5.66 -12.76
N LEU A 25 -11.80 -5.66 -11.57
CA LEU A 25 -12.49 -5.43 -10.32
C LEU A 25 -13.13 -4.04 -10.23
N VAL A 26 -12.38 -2.97 -10.51
CA VAL A 26 -12.90 -1.59 -10.48
C VAL A 26 -14.10 -1.46 -11.40
N ASP A 27 -13.99 -2.05 -12.60
CA ASP A 27 -15.08 -2.08 -13.56
C ASP A 27 -16.27 -2.92 -13.06
N ALA A 28 -16.01 -4.02 -12.33
CA ALA A 28 -17.05 -4.84 -11.72
C ALA A 28 -17.76 -4.09 -10.59
N GLN A 29 -17.03 -3.47 -9.65
CA GLN A 29 -17.59 -2.69 -8.55
C GLN A 29 -18.44 -1.52 -9.04
N ALA A 30 -18.04 -0.87 -10.14
CA ALA A 30 -18.81 0.20 -10.76
C ALA A 30 -20.13 -0.29 -11.39
N ARG A 31 -20.20 -1.58 -11.80
CA ARG A 31 -21.38 -2.20 -12.41
C ARG A 31 -22.28 -2.91 -11.39
N ASP A 32 -21.67 -3.62 -10.44
CA ASP A 32 -22.29 -4.47 -9.44
C ASP A 32 -21.42 -4.53 -8.17
N PRO A 33 -21.74 -3.73 -7.14
CA PRO A 33 -21.00 -3.70 -5.88
C PRO A 33 -21.04 -5.00 -5.07
N GLU A 34 -21.93 -5.96 -5.38
CA GLU A 34 -22.07 -7.22 -4.66
C GLU A 34 -21.22 -8.36 -5.24
N SER A 35 -20.48 -8.11 -6.31
CA SER A 35 -19.67 -9.10 -7.02
C SER A 35 -18.68 -9.86 -6.13
N SER A 36 -18.58 -11.18 -6.33
CA SER A 36 -17.57 -12.05 -5.68
C SER A 36 -16.13 -11.62 -6.00
N ALA A 37 -15.91 -10.88 -7.08
CA ALA A 37 -14.60 -10.33 -7.40
C ALA A 37 -14.11 -9.37 -6.31
N VAL A 38 -15.02 -8.59 -5.69
CA VAL A 38 -14.68 -7.68 -4.57
C VAL A 38 -14.17 -8.44 -3.37
N ASP A 39 -14.76 -9.59 -3.09
CA ASP A 39 -14.35 -10.45 -1.99
C ASP A 39 -12.98 -11.08 -2.28
N GLU A 40 -12.75 -11.57 -3.50
CA GLU A 40 -11.43 -12.10 -3.93
C GLU A 40 -10.32 -11.05 -3.87
N ALA A 41 -10.61 -9.81 -4.26
CA ALA A 41 -9.63 -8.73 -4.18
C ALA A 41 -9.35 -8.28 -2.75
N ALA A 42 -10.35 -8.29 -1.88
CA ALA A 42 -10.17 -8.03 -0.47
C ALA A 42 -9.32 -9.12 0.21
N ASP A 43 -9.49 -10.39 -0.18
CA ASP A 43 -8.65 -11.50 0.26
C ASP A 43 -7.20 -11.36 -0.23
N ALA A 44 -7.00 -10.94 -1.49
CA ALA A 44 -5.66 -10.64 -2.02
C ALA A 44 -4.99 -9.49 -1.26
N LEU A 45 -5.74 -8.44 -0.91
CA LEU A 45 -5.24 -7.33 -0.09
C LEU A 45 -4.86 -7.81 1.34
N LEU A 46 -5.60 -8.76 1.90
CA LEU A 46 -5.28 -9.38 3.19
C LEU A 46 -3.98 -10.22 3.10
N ALA A 47 -3.80 -10.97 2.02
CA ALA A 47 -2.57 -11.73 1.79
C ALA A 47 -1.34 -10.80 1.72
N LEU A 48 -1.46 -9.66 1.02
CA LEU A 48 -0.40 -8.65 0.98
C LEU A 48 -0.10 -8.06 2.36
N ALA A 49 -1.13 -7.79 3.17
CA ALA A 49 -0.96 -7.28 4.53
C ALA A 49 -0.21 -8.26 5.45
N VAL A 50 -0.53 -9.56 5.36
CA VAL A 50 0.16 -10.61 6.11
C VAL A 50 1.62 -10.76 5.68
N ALA A 51 1.94 -10.43 4.43
CA ALA A 51 3.30 -10.45 3.90
C ALA A 51 4.14 -9.21 4.32
N VAL A 52 3.54 -8.19 4.94
CA VAL A 52 4.30 -7.04 5.47
C VAL A 52 5.11 -7.50 6.69
N PRO A 53 6.45 -7.35 6.68
CA PRO A 53 7.27 -7.77 7.80
C PRO A 53 6.99 -6.93 9.04
N SER A 54 7.17 -7.51 10.23
CA SER A 54 7.08 -6.79 11.52
C SER A 54 8.46 -6.35 12.05
N GLY A 55 9.50 -6.48 11.24
CA GLY A 55 10.90 -6.14 11.55
C GLY A 55 11.84 -6.66 10.45
N GLY A 56 13.09 -6.22 10.43
CA GLY A 56 14.10 -6.67 9.46
C GLY A 56 14.55 -5.55 8.52
N ASP A 57 14.70 -5.86 7.23
CA ASP A 57 15.12 -4.86 6.24
C ASP A 57 14.00 -3.85 5.97
N ALA A 58 14.24 -2.58 6.31
CA ALA A 58 13.31 -1.50 6.07
C ALA A 58 13.02 -1.29 4.57
N ASN A 59 13.96 -1.63 3.69
CA ASN A 59 13.72 -1.60 2.24
C ASN A 59 12.61 -2.57 1.89
N GLU A 60 12.76 -3.85 2.25
CA GLU A 60 11.78 -4.90 2.00
C GLU A 60 10.41 -4.55 2.59
N ALA A 61 10.39 -3.99 3.80
CA ALA A 61 9.18 -3.52 4.46
C ALA A 61 8.49 -2.40 3.67
N MET A 62 9.25 -1.42 3.17
CA MET A 62 8.71 -0.35 2.33
C MET A 62 8.22 -0.86 0.98
N GLU A 63 8.86 -1.86 0.38
CA GLU A 63 8.33 -2.46 -0.85
C GLU A 63 7.01 -3.18 -0.58
N ALA A 64 6.92 -3.94 0.51
CA ALA A 64 5.71 -4.63 0.91
C ALA A 64 4.57 -3.63 1.20
N ALA A 65 4.87 -2.55 1.92
CA ALA A 65 3.94 -1.47 2.20
C ALA A 65 3.47 -0.75 0.93
N LEU A 66 4.37 -0.44 -0.01
CA LEU A 66 4.02 0.20 -1.28
C LEU A 66 3.12 -0.69 -2.15
N ARG A 67 3.43 -2.00 -2.22
CA ARG A 67 2.56 -2.97 -2.92
C ARG A 67 1.17 -3.00 -2.31
N TRP A 68 1.07 -3.06 -0.98
CA TRP A 68 -0.19 -3.07 -0.27
C TRP A 68 -1.00 -1.76 -0.46
N TRP A 69 -0.36 -0.60 -0.31
CA TRP A 69 -1.03 0.70 -0.52
C TRP A 69 -1.52 0.85 -1.96
N THR A 70 -0.72 0.39 -2.93
CA THR A 70 -1.15 0.40 -4.34
C THR A 70 -2.38 -0.47 -4.56
N ALA A 71 -2.41 -1.67 -3.95
CA ALA A 71 -3.56 -2.57 -4.00
C ALA A 71 -4.83 -1.93 -3.44
N LEU A 72 -4.74 -1.34 -2.24
CA LEU A 72 -5.88 -0.67 -1.59
C LEU A 72 -6.41 0.50 -2.43
N VAL A 73 -5.51 1.31 -3.00
CA VAL A 73 -5.89 2.45 -3.85
C VAL A 73 -6.57 1.98 -5.14
N LEU A 74 -6.10 0.89 -5.75
CA LEU A 74 -6.74 0.31 -6.93
C LEU A 74 -8.10 -0.28 -6.60
N LEU A 75 -8.22 -1.04 -5.51
CA LEU A 75 -9.48 -1.58 -5.00
C LEU A 75 -10.52 -0.49 -4.70
N SER A 76 -10.10 0.71 -4.30
CA SER A 76 -11.03 1.81 -4.04
C SER A 76 -11.77 2.32 -5.27
N GLY A 77 -11.30 2.00 -6.48
CA GLY A 77 -11.82 2.57 -7.74
C GLY A 77 -11.64 4.09 -7.88
N ASN A 78 -11.03 4.76 -6.89
CA ASN A 78 -10.94 6.22 -6.86
C ASN A 78 -9.73 6.71 -7.68
N LEU A 79 -10.01 7.25 -8.86
CA LEU A 79 -8.99 7.78 -9.76
C LEU A 79 -8.17 8.92 -9.13
N ALA A 80 -8.76 9.76 -8.28
CA ALA A 80 -8.02 10.82 -7.61
C ALA A 80 -6.98 10.27 -6.63
N TYR A 81 -7.32 9.20 -5.89
CA TYR A 81 -6.38 8.51 -5.02
C TYR A 81 -5.27 7.82 -5.82
N ARG A 82 -5.59 7.20 -6.96
CA ARG A 82 -4.59 6.62 -7.88
C ARG A 82 -3.59 7.67 -8.35
N LEU A 83 -4.07 8.84 -8.76
CA LEU A 83 -3.23 9.94 -9.24
C LEU A 83 -2.36 10.52 -8.12
N ALA A 84 -2.94 10.79 -6.94
CA ALA A 84 -2.20 11.29 -5.79
C ALA A 84 -1.12 10.30 -5.33
N PHE A 85 -1.43 9.00 -5.29
CA PHE A 85 -0.48 7.95 -4.93
C PHE A 85 0.66 7.83 -5.95
N ASN A 86 0.38 7.97 -7.25
CA ASN A 86 1.42 8.00 -8.28
C ASN A 86 2.41 9.14 -8.07
N THR A 87 1.94 10.34 -7.71
CA THR A 87 2.81 11.47 -7.37
C THR A 87 3.64 11.19 -6.12
N LEU A 88 3.02 10.64 -5.07
CA LEU A 88 3.72 10.26 -3.83
C LEU A 88 4.82 9.23 -4.09
N ARG A 89 4.57 8.23 -4.95
CA ARG A 89 5.56 7.20 -5.31
C ARG A 89 6.82 7.79 -5.93
N THR A 90 6.71 8.81 -6.78
CA THR A 90 7.88 9.52 -7.33
C THR A 90 8.72 10.14 -6.20
N THR A 91 8.07 10.79 -5.24
CA THR A 91 8.75 11.37 -4.07
C THR A 91 9.38 10.30 -3.17
N TYR A 92 8.75 9.13 -3.02
CA TYR A 92 9.33 8.00 -2.29
C TYR A 92 10.64 7.50 -2.91
N THR A 93 10.75 7.51 -4.24
CA THR A 93 11.98 7.11 -4.93
C THR A 93 13.10 8.12 -4.72
N GLU A 94 12.80 9.42 -4.77
CA GLU A 94 13.78 10.50 -4.63
C GLU A 94 14.23 10.72 -3.17
N GLY A 95 13.31 10.59 -2.20
CA GLY A 95 13.55 10.79 -0.77
C GLY A 95 13.79 9.51 0.04
N ARG A 96 14.01 8.37 -0.65
CA ARG A 96 13.97 7.01 -0.09
C ARG A 96 14.77 6.82 1.20
N PRO A 97 16.04 7.26 1.31
CA PRO A 97 16.84 7.02 2.51
C PRO A 97 16.32 7.74 3.75
N LEU A 98 15.79 8.97 3.57
CA LEU A 98 15.22 9.77 4.64
C LEU A 98 13.88 9.18 5.10
N LEU A 99 13.03 8.78 4.15
CA LEU A 99 11.72 8.19 4.43
C LEU A 99 11.85 6.86 5.17
N LEU A 100 12.80 6.00 4.78
CA LEU A 100 13.05 4.73 5.48
C LEU A 100 13.41 4.93 6.96
N ALA A 101 14.24 5.92 7.26
CA ALA A 101 14.66 6.22 8.62
C ALA A 101 13.51 6.69 9.52
N VAL A 102 12.49 7.31 8.92
CA VAL A 102 11.41 7.98 9.64
C VAL A 102 10.14 7.13 9.69
N MET A 103 9.84 6.37 8.63
CA MET A 103 8.62 5.56 8.54
C MET A 103 8.75 4.17 9.15
N THR A 104 9.88 3.85 9.81
CA THR A 104 10.15 2.51 10.37
C THR A 104 9.00 1.99 11.23
N GLU A 105 8.36 2.86 12.02
CA GLU A 105 7.20 2.48 12.86
C GLU A 105 5.97 2.11 12.03
N GLU A 106 5.69 2.84 10.95
CA GLU A 106 4.61 2.51 10.01
C GLU A 106 4.91 1.22 9.25
N LEU A 107 6.12 1.10 8.69
CA LEU A 107 6.54 0.00 7.84
C LEU A 107 6.47 -1.36 8.54
N PHE A 108 6.70 -1.39 9.85
CA PHE A 108 6.63 -2.60 10.66
C PHE A 108 5.30 -2.78 11.40
N ALA A 109 4.31 -1.91 11.18
CA ALA A 109 2.98 -2.00 11.76
C ALA A 109 2.10 -3.06 11.06
N ALA A 110 2.64 -4.26 10.80
CA ALA A 110 1.93 -5.37 10.15
C ALA A 110 0.52 -5.64 10.71
N PRO A 111 0.26 -5.56 12.04
CA PRO A 111 -1.10 -5.71 12.58
C PRO A 111 -2.10 -4.68 12.04
N ARG A 112 -1.66 -3.45 11.74
CA ARG A 112 -2.51 -2.36 11.21
C ARG A 112 -2.83 -2.57 9.73
N TYR A 113 -1.87 -3.02 8.93
CA TYR A 113 -2.14 -3.44 7.55
C TYR A 113 -3.21 -4.54 7.50
N VAL A 114 -3.10 -5.54 8.40
CA VAL A 114 -4.09 -6.63 8.51
C VAL A 114 -5.45 -6.11 8.96
N ALA A 115 -5.50 -5.17 9.92
CA ALA A 115 -6.75 -4.58 10.39
C ALA A 115 -7.50 -3.85 9.26
N VAL A 116 -6.80 -3.03 8.47
CA VAL A 116 -7.40 -2.38 7.28
C VAL A 116 -7.92 -3.42 6.29
N SER A 117 -7.11 -4.41 5.93
CA SER A 117 -7.53 -5.45 4.98
C SER A 117 -8.74 -6.25 5.46
N ARG A 118 -8.83 -6.56 6.76
CA ARG A 118 -9.99 -7.26 7.34
C ARG A 118 -11.25 -6.41 7.32
N ALA A 119 -11.14 -5.11 7.58
CA ALA A 119 -12.28 -4.19 7.49
C ALA A 119 -12.79 -4.08 6.05
N VAL A 120 -11.88 -4.02 5.08
CA VAL A 120 -12.21 -4.06 3.65
C VAL A 120 -12.91 -5.37 3.28
N ALA A 121 -12.39 -6.53 3.69
CA ALA A 121 -13.00 -7.83 3.44
C ALA A 121 -14.38 -7.99 4.10
N SER A 122 -14.58 -7.34 5.25
CA SER A 122 -15.88 -7.33 5.95
C SER A 122 -16.85 -6.28 5.38
N ARG A 123 -16.47 -5.55 4.32
CA ARG A 123 -17.20 -4.44 3.73
C ARG A 123 -17.59 -3.36 4.75
N ASP A 124 -16.67 -3.07 5.68
CA ASP A 124 -16.82 -2.04 6.72
C ASP A 124 -15.96 -0.82 6.35
N PRO A 125 -16.52 0.16 5.60
CA PRO A 125 -15.76 1.31 5.13
C PRO A 125 -15.35 2.26 6.27
N ASP A 126 -16.11 2.32 7.36
CA ASP A 126 -15.83 3.21 8.48
C ASP A 126 -14.61 2.72 9.27
N THR A 127 -14.57 1.42 9.57
CA THR A 127 -13.42 0.80 10.22
C THR A 127 -12.20 0.83 9.30
N ALA A 128 -12.35 0.54 8.01
CA ALA A 128 -11.24 0.60 7.05
C ALA A 128 -10.63 2.00 6.99
N ARG A 129 -11.47 3.05 6.97
CA ARG A 129 -11.02 4.44 6.99
C ARG A 129 -10.29 4.80 8.29
N ALA A 130 -10.83 4.40 9.44
CA ALA A 130 -10.24 4.69 10.73
C ALA A 130 -8.87 4.03 10.91
N GLU A 131 -8.74 2.75 10.53
CA GLU A 131 -7.49 2.00 10.60
C GLU A 131 -6.45 2.55 9.61
N ALA A 132 -6.86 2.87 8.37
CA ALA A 132 -5.96 3.44 7.38
C ALA A 132 -5.45 4.83 7.80
N ALA A 133 -6.32 5.69 8.35
CA ALA A 133 -5.91 6.98 8.90
C ALA A 133 -4.93 6.81 10.07
N SER A 134 -5.18 5.83 10.93
CA SER A 134 -4.31 5.55 12.08
C SER A 134 -2.95 4.97 11.65
N LEU A 135 -2.89 4.23 10.55
CA LEU A 135 -1.65 3.74 9.96
C LEU A 135 -0.82 4.89 9.36
N VAL A 136 -1.44 5.75 8.54
CA VAL A 136 -0.78 6.92 7.92
C VAL A 136 -0.29 7.92 8.98
N ALA A 137 -0.98 8.03 10.11
CA ALA A 137 -0.58 8.89 11.21
C ALA A 137 0.78 8.48 11.82
N LEU A 138 1.16 7.20 11.74
CA LEU A 138 2.47 6.74 12.25
C LEU A 138 3.62 7.35 11.44
N GLY A 139 3.58 7.24 10.11
CA GLY A 139 4.61 7.84 9.25
C GLY A 139 4.54 9.37 9.24
N SER A 140 3.34 9.95 9.27
CA SER A 140 3.17 11.41 9.26
C SER A 140 3.72 12.06 10.54
N HIS A 141 3.42 11.51 11.73
CA HIS A 141 3.98 12.03 12.98
C HIS A 141 5.49 11.94 13.02
N ALA A 142 6.06 10.82 12.58
CA ALA A 142 7.49 10.65 12.52
C ALA A 142 8.14 11.65 11.54
N LEU A 143 7.52 11.89 10.37
CA LEU A 143 7.98 12.87 9.38
C LEU A 143 7.98 14.29 9.94
N PHE A 144 6.88 14.73 10.55
CA PHE A 144 6.81 16.06 11.15
C PHE A 144 7.75 16.23 12.35
N ALA A 145 8.00 15.18 13.13
CA ALA A 145 8.97 15.22 14.23
C ALA A 145 10.43 15.30 13.75
N ALA A 146 10.71 14.85 12.52
CA ALA A 146 12.04 14.88 11.93
C ALA A 146 12.37 16.20 11.19
N LEU A 147 11.37 17.05 10.92
CA LEU A 147 11.58 18.36 10.31
C LEU A 147 12.14 19.33 11.36
N PRO A 148 13.22 20.08 11.06
CA PRO A 148 13.71 21.12 11.95
C PRO A 148 12.64 22.22 12.11
N GLU A 149 12.43 22.70 13.34
CA GLU A 149 11.68 23.94 13.56
C GLU A 149 12.35 25.06 12.75
N GLU A 150 11.64 25.66 11.80
CA GLU A 150 12.13 26.87 11.13
C GLU A 150 12.38 27.94 12.20
N ARG A 151 13.65 28.29 12.41
CA ARG A 151 14.08 29.37 13.29
C ARG A 151 14.26 30.67 12.53
#